data_AF-A0A914KUQ4-F1
#
_entry.id   AF-A0A914KUQ4-F1
#
_cell.length_a   1.000
_cell.length_b   1.000
_cell.length_c   1.000
_cell.angle_alpha   90.00
_cell.angle_beta   90.00
_cell.angle_gamma   90.00
#
_symmetry.space_group_name_H-M   'P 1'
#
loop_
_entity.id
_entity.type
_entity.pdbx_description
1 polymer ?
#
loop_
_entity_poly.entity_id
_entity_poly.type
_entity_poly.pdbx_seq_one_letter_code
_entity_poly.pdbx_strand_id
1 'polypeptide(L)'
;MVACTEPRRVAAMSVATRVGVELDVQVVLVIEHLKYSTDGMLLSEAMNDRLLEQYEVILLDEAHERTLATNVLMGFIKVLFSS
;
A
#
# COMPACT_ATOMS: atom_id res chain seq x y z
N MET A 1 -0.98 9.45 6.27
CA MET A 1 0.06 8.57 5.67
C MET A 1 -0.38 8.15 4.27
N VAL A 2 0.55 7.99 3.34
CA VAL A 2 0.35 7.47 1.99
C VAL A 2 0.74 6.00 1.97
N ALA A 3 -0.16 5.10 1.58
CA ALA A 3 0.20 3.71 1.29
C ALA A 3 0.40 3.53 -0.22
N CYS A 4 1.46 2.81 -0.62
CA CYS A 4 1.69 2.35 -1.98
C CYS A 4 1.81 0.82 -1.98
N THR A 5 0.90 0.14 -2.69
CA THR A 5 0.90 -1.32 -2.75
C THR A 5 1.60 -1.83 -3.99
N GLU A 6 2.29 -2.96 -3.83
CA GLU A 6 3.01 -3.68 -4.88
C GLU A 6 2.63 -5.16 -4.82
N PRO A 7 2.33 -5.86 -5.94
CA PRO A 7 1.87 -7.25 -5.90
C PRO A 7 2.87 -8.20 -5.25
N ARG A 8 4.17 -7.90 -5.41
CA ARG A 8 5.28 -8.75 -4.95
C ARG A 8 6.07 -8.05 -3.87
N ARG A 9 6.31 -8.74 -2.75
CA ARG A 9 7.12 -8.23 -1.63
C ARG A 9 8.51 -7.74 -2.07
N VAL A 10 9.16 -8.45 -2.99
CA VAL A 10 10.47 -8.06 -3.51
C VAL A 10 10.42 -6.75 -4.30
N ALA A 11 9.32 -6.46 -5.00
CA ALA A 11 9.10 -5.20 -5.69
C ALA A 11 8.86 -4.08 -4.67
N ALA A 12 7.96 -4.28 -3.71
CA ALA A 12 7.71 -3.34 -2.62
C ALA A 12 9.01 -2.92 -1.89
N MET A 13 9.86 -3.89 -1.56
CA MET A 13 11.15 -3.63 -0.92
C MET A 13 12.14 -2.90 -1.84
N SER A 14 12.22 -3.30 -3.10
CA SER A 14 13.10 -2.67 -4.09
C SER A 14 12.73 -1.20 -4.31
N VAL A 15 11.44 -0.89 -4.47
CA VAL A 15 10.94 0.48 -4.66
C VAL A 15 11.17 1.32 -3.41
N ALA A 16 10.84 0.80 -2.22
CA ALA A 16 11.13 1.49 -0.97
C ALA A 16 12.64 1.80 -0.82
N THR A 17 13.50 0.86 -1.20
CA THR A 17 14.96 1.06 -1.17
C THR A 17 15.39 2.17 -2.12
N ARG A 18 14.88 2.16 -3.37
CA ARG A 18 15.22 3.17 -4.37
C ARG A 18 14.76 4.56 -3.95
N VAL A 19 13.53 4.69 -3.46
CA VAL A 19 12.99 5.97 -3.00
C VAL A 19 13.69 6.47 -1.74
N GLY A 20 14.06 5.57 -0.83
CA GLY A 20 14.87 5.94 0.35
C GLY A 20 16.22 6.55 -0.02
N VAL A 21 16.89 5.98 -1.03
CA VAL A 21 18.14 6.54 -1.57
C VAL A 21 17.92 7.91 -2.24
N GLU A 22 16.84 8.07 -3.02
CA GLU A 22 16.52 9.33 -3.69
C GLU A 22 16.19 10.47 -2.71
N LEU A 23 15.63 10.13 -1.54
CA LEU A 23 15.22 11.08 -0.51
C LEU A 23 16.25 11.26 0.63
N ASP A 24 17.40 10.58 0.56
CA ASP A 24 18.44 10.56 1.61
C ASP A 24 17.90 10.16 3.00
N VAL A 25 17.02 9.16 3.02
CA VAL A 25 16.37 8.64 4.22
C VAL A 25 16.65 7.15 4.39
N GLN A 26 16.71 6.70 5.64
CA GLN A 26 16.98 5.30 5.94
C GLN A 26 15.89 4.39 5.33
N VAL A 27 16.34 3.34 4.64
CA VAL A 27 15.45 2.39 3.97
C VAL A 27 14.66 1.59 4.99
N VAL A 28 13.40 1.95 5.15
CA VAL A 28 12.39 1.17 5.85
C VAL A 28 11.15 1.15 4.95
N LEU A 29 10.31 0.11 5.03
CA LEU A 29 9.03 0.06 4.32
C LEU A 29 8.12 1.27 4.64
N VAL A 30 8.44 2.03 5.69
CA VAL A 30 7.83 3.31 6.03
C VAL A 30 8.89 4.40 5.92
N ILE A 31 8.75 5.30 4.96
CA ILE A 31 9.60 6.46 4.73
C ILE A 31 8.79 7.70 5.11
N GLU A 32 9.08 8.32 6.25
CA GLU A 32 8.34 9.47 6.79
C GLU A 32 6.81 9.25 6.79
N HIS A 33 6.13 9.69 5.74
CA HIS A 33 4.69 9.59 5.52
C HIS A 33 4.28 8.59 4.43
N LEU A 34 5.20 7.82 3.85
CA LEU A 34 4.99 6.88 2.75
C LEU A 34 5.24 5.44 3.20
N LYS A 35 4.26 4.56 3.05
CA LYS A 35 4.36 3.13 3.38
C LYS A 35 4.27 2.29 2.11
N TYR A 36 5.32 1.53 1.82
CA TYR A 36 5.29 0.47 0.83
C TYR A 36 4.75 -0.82 1.45
N SER A 37 3.83 -1.47 0.76
CA SER A 37 3.15 -2.67 1.25
C SER A 37 2.82 -3.60 0.07
N THR A 38 2.33 -4.80 0.36
CA THR A 38 1.61 -5.60 -0.64
C THR A 38 0.10 -5.43 -0.48
N ASP A 39 -0.67 -5.76 -1.51
CA ASP A 39 -2.13 -5.75 -1.44
C ASP A 39 -2.65 -6.61 -0.28
N GLY A 40 -2.06 -7.79 -0.08
CA GLY A 40 -2.44 -8.68 1.02
C GLY A 40 -2.10 -8.12 2.40
N MET A 41 -0.96 -7.42 2.54
CA MET A 41 -0.60 -6.77 3.80
C MET A 41 -1.55 -5.61 4.12
N LEU A 42 -1.89 -4.78 3.13
CA LEU A 42 -2.84 -3.68 3.33
C LEU A 42 -4.26 -4.20 3.60
N LEU A 43 -4.68 -5.28 2.92
CA LEU A 43 -5.95 -5.94 3.20
C LEU A 43 -6.00 -6.51 4.62
N SER A 44 -4.92 -7.16 5.09
CA SER A 44 -4.84 -7.66 6.47
C SER A 44 -4.91 -6.52 7.50
N GLU A 45 -4.36 -5.36 7.18
CA GLU A 45 -4.46 -4.17 8.02
C GLU A 45 -5.88 -3.62 8.05
N ALA A 46 -6.54 -3.55 6.89
CA ALA A 46 -7.95 -3.16 6.76
C ALA A 46 -8.91 -4.10 7.52
N MET A 47 -8.54 -5.36 7.71
CA MET A 47 -9.31 -6.30 8.54
C MET A 47 -9.24 -5.96 10.04
N ASN A 48 -8.12 -5.38 10.49
CA ASN A 48 -7.91 -4.96 11.89
C ASN A 48 -8.44 -3.54 12.13
N ASP A 49 -8.17 -2.61 11.21
CA ASP A 49 -8.67 -1.25 11.20
C ASP A 49 -9.46 -1.01 9.90
N ARG A 50 -10.79 -1.12 10.01
CA ARG A 50 -11.69 -1.03 8.86
C ARG A 50 -11.80 0.37 8.27
N LEU A 51 -11.50 1.40 9.05
CA LEU A 51 -11.62 2.77 8.60
C LEU A 51 -10.33 3.25 7.93
N LEU A 52 -9.21 2.55 8.15
CA LEU A 52 -7.90 2.89 7.59
C LEU A 52 -7.55 4.36 7.86
N GLU A 53 -7.95 4.90 9.02
CA GLU A 53 -7.92 6.35 9.32
C GLU A 53 -6.51 6.94 9.29
N GLN A 54 -5.49 6.11 9.47
CA GLN A 54 -4.09 6.51 9.37
C GLN A 54 -3.67 6.86 7.92
N TYR A 55 -4.42 6.39 6.91
CA TYR A 55 -4.12 6.58 5.49
C TYR A 55 -4.98 7.69 4.88
N GLU A 56 -4.31 8.71 4.35
CA GLU A 56 -4.96 9.81 3.62
C GLU A 56 -5.01 9.50 2.12
N VAL A 57 -4.05 8.71 1.63
CA VAL A 57 -3.93 8.32 0.23
C VAL A 57 -3.52 6.85 0.17
N ILE A 58 -4.20 6.08 -0.69
CA ILE A 58 -3.84 4.70 -1.01
C ILE A 58 -3.62 4.61 -2.52
N LEU A 59 -2.40 4.25 -2.91
CA LEU A 59 -1.99 3.97 -4.28
C LEU A 59 -1.96 2.46 -4.48
N LEU A 60 -2.74 1.97 -5.45
CA LEU A 60 -2.75 0.57 -5.85
C LEU A 60 -1.91 0.42 -7.12
N ASP A 61 -0.68 -0.05 -6.99
CA ASP A 61 0.18 -0.28 -8.16
C ASP A 61 -0.19 -1.58 -8.87
N GLU A 62 0.16 -1.68 -10.15
CA GLU A 62 0.01 -2.90 -10.95
C GLU A 62 -1.43 -3.46 -10.94
N ALA A 63 -2.44 -2.60 -10.72
CA ALA A 63 -3.85 -3.02 -10.61
C ALA A 63 -4.37 -3.75 -11.86
N HIS A 64 -3.65 -3.63 -12.98
CA HIS A 64 -3.89 -4.36 -14.21
C HIS A 64 -3.59 -5.88 -14.12
N GLU A 65 -2.76 -6.34 -13.17
CA GLU A 65 -2.53 -7.78 -12.92
C GLU A 65 -3.79 -8.49 -12.41
N ARG A 66 -4.79 -7.75 -11.91
CA ARG A 66 -6.12 -8.24 -11.46
C ARG A 66 -6.03 -9.45 -10.51
N THR A 67 -5.10 -9.42 -9.56
CA THR A 67 -4.99 -10.49 -8.57
C THR A 67 -6.23 -10.53 -7.65
N LEU A 68 -6.48 -11.66 -6.98
CA LEU A 68 -7.60 -11.77 -6.03
C LEU A 68 -7.49 -10.73 -4.91
N ALA A 69 -6.28 -10.56 -4.34
CA ALA A 69 -6.05 -9.61 -3.26
C ALA A 69 -6.34 -8.16 -3.70
N THR A 70 -5.84 -7.77 -4.88
CA THR A 70 -6.09 -6.44 -5.45
C THR A 70 -7.58 -6.17 -5.66
N ASN A 71 -8.32 -7.15 -6.21
CA ASN A 71 -9.76 -6.99 -6.46
C ASN A 71 -10.56 -6.84 -5.17
N VAL A 72 -10.27 -7.66 -4.15
CA VAL A 72 -10.93 -7.58 -2.84
C VAL A 72 -10.61 -6.24 -2.18
N LEU A 73 -9.34 -5.81 -2.21
CA LEU A 73 -8.90 -4.55 -1.64
C LEU A 73 -9.55 -3.34 -2.35
N MET A 74 -9.62 -3.35 -3.69
CA MET A 74 -10.36 -2.33 -4.46
C MET A 74 -11.84 -2.28 -4.07
N GLY A 75 -12.48 -3.44 -3.93
CA GLY A 75 -13.88 -3.51 -3.50
C GLY A 75 -14.08 -2.90 -2.11
N PHE A 76 -13.19 -3.22 -1.18
CA PHE A 76 -13.19 -2.69 0.18
C PHE A 76 -13.00 -1.16 0.20
N ILE A 77 -11.94 -0.66 -0.45
CA ILE A 77 -11.63 0.77 -0.56
C ILE A 77 -12.78 1.52 -1.21
N LYS A 78 -13.38 0.97 -2.27
CA LYS A 78 -14.53 1.60 -2.92
C LYS A 78 -15.71 1.76 -1.96
N VAL A 79 -16.02 0.75 -1.13
CA VAL A 79 -17.09 0.88 -0.12
C VAL A 79 -16.73 1.96 0.92
N LEU A 80 -15.48 1.98 1.36
CA LEU A 80 -15.00 2.93 2.36
C LEU A 80 -15.10 4.39 1.88
N PHE A 81 -14.67 4.69 0.65
CA PHE A 81 -14.60 6.06 0.12
C PHE A 81 -15.80 6.50 -0.73
N SER A 82 -16.75 5.61 -1.02
CA SER A 82 -18.00 6.00 -1.74
C SER A 82 -19.14 6.40 -0.80
N SER A 83 -18.86 6.58 0.49
CA SER A 83 -19.84 6.96 1.52
C SER A 83 -19.89 8.47 1.75
#